data_AF-A0A3C0XYE3-F1
#
_entry.id   AF-A0A3C0XYE3-F1
#
_cell.length_a   1.000
_cell.length_b   1.000
_cell.length_c   1.000
_cell.angle_alpha   90.00
_cell.angle_beta   90.00
_cell.angle_gamma   90.00
#
_symmetry.space_group_name_H-M   'P 1'
#
loop_
_entity.id
_entity.type
_entity.pdbx_description
1 polymer ?
#
loop_
_entity_poly.entity_id
_entity_poly.type
_entity_poly.pdbx_seq_one_letter_code
_entity_poly.pdbx_strand_id
1 'polypeptide(L)'
;MSVRYHNFGGIIGWNLQKFFPSLSANSYLKLQFVMRRKLQRRYIEHFMDENLSEPPMPLVVNLETVNRCNSDCAFCTANRYAEKRPYRKMDDELFYSIIDQLAEWGYKGHLTLYGNNEPWLDKRIVEFHKYCREKLPDCYIFMSTNGLLLNVDKVKSVIPYVDQLIINNYCEDMKLHKNIQEIYDYARAHEDEFSSVDLLFQMRYAKAVLTNRAGSAPNKKNSTKVLKETCLMPYTDVFIFPDGRMGLCCC
;
A
#
# COMPACT_ATOMS: atom_id res chain seq x y z
N MET A 1 8.52 20.22 -1.28
CA MET A 1 9.14 19.59 -0.09
C MET A 1 9.01 18.09 -0.25
N SER A 2 10.14 17.39 -0.29
CA SER A 2 10.25 15.93 -0.33
C SER A 2 9.64 15.28 0.91
N VAL A 3 9.74 15.94 2.07
CA VAL A 3 9.23 15.45 3.35
C VAL A 3 7.86 16.07 3.66
N ARG A 4 6.82 15.24 3.73
CA ARG A 4 5.42 15.68 3.92
C ARG A 4 4.76 14.97 5.09
N TYR A 5 3.84 15.67 5.75
CA TYR A 5 2.96 15.11 6.78
C TYR A 5 1.50 15.23 6.35
N HIS A 6 0.74 14.16 6.54
CA HIS A 6 -0.67 14.11 6.16
C HIS A 6 -1.54 13.47 7.25
N ASN A 7 -2.62 14.16 7.61
CA ASN A 7 -3.70 13.63 8.44
C ASN A 7 -5.03 13.85 7.70
N PHE A 8 -5.64 12.76 7.23
CA PHE A 8 -6.84 12.83 6.39
C PHE A 8 -8.03 13.43 7.16
N GLY A 9 -8.51 14.60 6.73
CA GLY A 9 -9.57 15.34 7.41
C GLY A 9 -9.12 15.98 8.74
N GLY A 10 -7.82 15.94 9.06
CA GLY A 10 -7.27 16.51 10.28
C GLY A 10 -7.93 15.98 11.55
N ILE A 11 -8.06 16.85 12.55
CA ILE A 11 -8.68 16.55 13.85
C ILE A 11 -10.16 16.14 13.67
N ILE A 12 -10.87 16.74 12.72
CA ILE A 12 -12.29 16.44 12.46
C ILE A 12 -12.42 15.02 11.92
N GLY A 13 -11.64 14.67 10.88
CA GLY A 13 -11.63 13.34 10.29
C GLY A 13 -11.19 12.25 11.28
N TRP A 14 -10.22 12.56 12.13
CA TRP A 14 -9.80 11.69 13.23
C TRP A 14 -10.95 11.39 14.21
N ASN A 15 -11.60 12.43 14.72
CA ASN A 15 -12.70 12.29 15.67
C ASN A 15 -13.93 11.64 15.04
N LEU A 16 -14.18 11.86 13.74
CA LEU A 16 -15.26 11.19 13.02
C LEU A 16 -15.02 9.66 12.97
N GLN A 17 -13.78 9.23 12.71
CA GLN A 17 -13.43 7.80 12.75
C GLN A 17 -13.56 7.22 14.16
N LYS A 18 -13.22 8.00 15.20
CA LYS A 18 -13.24 7.57 16.59
C LYS A 18 -14.65 7.44 17.16
N PHE A 19 -15.50 8.43 16.96
CA PHE A 19 -16.82 8.52 17.59
C PHE A 19 -17.97 8.08 16.67
N PHE A 20 -17.80 8.19 15.34
CA PHE A 20 -18.82 7.83 14.35
C PHE A 20 -18.26 6.93 13.24
N PRO A 21 -17.65 5.77 13.58
CA PRO A 21 -16.89 4.95 12.63
C PRO A 21 -17.72 4.48 11.42
N SER A 22 -18.97 4.08 11.63
CA SER A 22 -19.86 3.64 10.53
C SER A 22 -20.19 4.79 9.57
N LEU A 23 -20.42 5.99 10.09
CA LEU A 23 -20.67 7.17 9.27
C LEU A 23 -19.41 7.52 8.47
N SER A 24 -18.25 7.57 9.13
CA SER A 24 -16.95 7.82 8.50
C SER A 24 -16.65 6.84 7.36
N ALA A 25 -16.84 5.54 7.60
CA ALA A 25 -16.56 4.51 6.62
C ALA A 25 -17.48 4.62 5.39
N ASN A 26 -18.78 4.86 5.64
CA ASN A 26 -19.78 4.94 4.58
C ASN A 26 -19.67 6.23 3.77
N SER A 27 -19.39 7.37 4.42
CA SER A 27 -19.21 8.65 3.72
C SER A 27 -17.97 8.61 2.84
N TYR A 28 -16.85 8.06 3.34
CA TYR A 28 -15.63 7.88 2.57
C TYR A 28 -15.86 7.00 1.32
N LEU A 29 -16.51 5.85 1.48
CA LEU A 29 -16.78 4.96 0.36
C LEU A 29 -17.70 5.61 -0.69
N LYS A 30 -18.76 6.31 -0.25
CA LYS A 30 -19.63 7.08 -1.17
C LYS A 30 -18.85 8.16 -1.91
N LEU A 31 -18.00 8.90 -1.21
CA LEU A 31 -17.16 9.94 -1.82
C LEU A 31 -16.26 9.35 -2.91
N GLN A 32 -15.59 8.22 -2.63
CA GLN A 32 -14.77 7.53 -3.62
C GLN A 32 -15.57 7.15 -4.86
N PHE A 33 -16.75 6.55 -4.69
CA PHE A 33 -17.61 6.18 -5.81
C PHE A 33 -18.02 7.40 -6.63
N VAL A 34 -18.50 8.47 -5.99
CA VAL A 34 -18.93 9.68 -6.72
C VAL A 34 -17.77 10.33 -7.47
N MET A 35 -16.61 10.48 -6.83
CA MET A 35 -15.45 11.14 -7.44
C MET A 35 -14.85 10.34 -8.60
N ARG A 36 -14.88 9.01 -8.54
CA ARG A 36 -14.17 8.15 -9.50
C ARG A 36 -15.08 7.52 -10.57
N ARG A 37 -16.40 7.50 -10.37
CA ARG A 37 -17.36 6.78 -11.24
C ARG A 37 -17.15 7.01 -12.74
N LYS A 38 -17.06 8.27 -13.17
CA LYS A 38 -16.93 8.61 -14.60
C LYS A 38 -15.59 8.20 -15.19
N LEU A 39 -14.50 8.31 -14.43
CA LEU A 39 -13.17 7.96 -14.90
C LEU A 39 -13.01 6.43 -14.93
N GLN A 40 -13.44 5.77 -13.86
CA GLN A 40 -13.43 4.33 -13.74
C GLN A 40 -14.22 3.65 -14.86
N ARG A 41 -15.43 4.14 -15.15
CA ARG A 41 -16.23 3.58 -16.26
C ARG A 41 -15.49 3.70 -17.60
N ARG A 42 -14.97 4.88 -17.91
CA ARG A 42 -14.22 5.12 -19.15
C ARG A 42 -12.99 4.22 -19.28
N TYR A 43 -12.25 4.03 -18.19
CA TYR A 43 -11.10 3.13 -18.21
C TYR A 43 -11.50 1.67 -18.41
N ILE A 44 -12.57 1.21 -17.76
CA ILE A 44 -13.08 -0.15 -17.96
C ILE A 44 -13.55 -0.35 -19.40
N GLU A 45 -14.27 0.62 -19.97
CA GLU A 45 -14.69 0.58 -21.38
C GLU A 45 -13.49 0.51 -22.32
N HIS A 46 -12.44 1.30 -22.07
CA HIS A 46 -11.20 1.25 -22.84
C HIS A 46 -10.46 -0.08 -22.69
N PHE A 47 -10.34 -0.62 -21.48
CA PHE A 47 -9.67 -1.90 -21.23
C PHE A 47 -10.38 -3.06 -21.94
N MET A 48 -11.71 -2.99 -22.04
CA MET A 48 -12.55 -4.02 -22.68
C MET A 48 -12.75 -3.77 -24.19
N ASP A 49 -12.08 -2.78 -24.77
CA ASP A 49 -12.22 -2.45 -26.19
C ASP A 49 -11.57 -3.54 -27.05
N GLU A 50 -12.39 -4.31 -27.75
CA GLU A 50 -11.97 -5.41 -28.64
C GLU A 50 -11.17 -4.92 -29.85
N ASN A 51 -11.13 -3.62 -30.13
CA ASN A 51 -10.30 -3.05 -31.19
C ASN A 51 -8.83 -2.86 -30.79
N LEU A 52 -8.49 -3.03 -29.50
CA LEU A 52 -7.10 -3.01 -29.06
C LEU A 52 -6.38 -4.28 -29.50
N SER A 53 -5.16 -4.13 -30.02
CA SER A 53 -4.32 -5.29 -30.37
C SER A 53 -3.96 -6.12 -29.15
N GLU A 54 -3.77 -5.46 -28.00
CA GLU A 54 -3.48 -6.06 -26.70
C GLU A 54 -4.13 -5.23 -25.59
N PRO A 55 -4.54 -5.85 -24.47
CA PRO A 55 -5.04 -5.11 -23.32
C PRO A 55 -3.94 -4.22 -22.71
N PRO A 56 -4.30 -3.07 -22.09
CA PRO A 56 -3.32 -2.23 -21.40
C PRO A 56 -2.57 -3.00 -20.30
N MET A 57 -1.28 -2.73 -20.15
CA MET A 57 -0.50 -3.20 -18.99
C MET A 57 -1.12 -2.70 -17.67
N PRO A 58 -0.97 -3.46 -16.57
CA PRO A 58 -1.50 -3.03 -15.28
C PRO A 58 -0.85 -1.73 -14.81
N LEU A 59 -1.63 -0.83 -14.24
CA LEU A 59 -1.11 0.41 -13.68
C LEU A 59 -0.23 0.14 -12.45
N VAL A 60 -0.54 -0.92 -11.68
CA VAL A 60 0.17 -1.27 -10.46
C VAL A 60 0.44 -2.77 -10.39
N VAL A 61 1.69 -3.14 -10.15
CA VAL A 61 2.10 -4.49 -9.74
C VAL A 61 2.50 -4.45 -8.27
N ASN A 62 1.82 -5.25 -7.46
CA ASN A 62 2.06 -5.36 -6.02
C ASN A 62 2.64 -6.73 -5.70
N LEU A 63 3.79 -6.76 -5.04
CA LEU A 63 4.53 -7.98 -4.73
C LEU A 63 4.62 -8.17 -3.21
N GLU A 64 3.90 -9.18 -2.69
CA GLU A 64 3.95 -9.52 -1.27
C GLU A 64 5.11 -10.49 -1.00
N THR A 65 6.21 -9.97 -0.47
CA THR A 65 7.43 -10.78 -0.19
C THR A 65 7.28 -11.68 1.04
N VAL A 66 6.45 -11.29 2.00
CA VAL A 66 6.09 -12.06 3.19
C VAL A 66 4.69 -11.71 3.62
N ASN A 67 3.86 -12.69 3.98
CA ASN A 67 2.46 -12.44 4.35
C ASN A 67 2.24 -12.23 5.86
N ARG A 68 3.12 -11.46 6.50
CA ARG A 68 3.06 -11.16 7.94
C ARG A 68 3.19 -9.68 8.23
N CYS A 69 2.59 -9.25 9.32
CA CYS A 69 2.72 -7.91 9.88
C CYS A 69 2.97 -8.04 11.39
N ASN A 70 3.64 -7.04 11.97
CA ASN A 70 3.90 -6.94 13.41
C ASN A 70 2.92 -6.00 14.14
N SER A 71 1.95 -5.42 13.42
CA SER A 71 0.94 -4.51 13.95
C SER A 71 -0.39 -5.22 14.27
N ASP A 72 -1.23 -4.57 15.06
CA ASP A 72 -2.53 -5.06 15.53
C ASP A 72 -3.71 -4.11 15.20
N CYS A 73 -3.59 -3.35 14.11
CA CYS A 73 -4.68 -2.52 13.56
C CYS A 73 -6.02 -3.28 13.51
N ALA A 74 -7.08 -2.71 14.10
CA ALA A 74 -8.35 -3.40 14.30
C ALA A 74 -9.09 -3.76 12.98
N PHE A 75 -8.83 -3.00 11.92
CA PHE A 75 -9.42 -3.19 10.59
C PHE A 75 -8.64 -4.14 9.68
N CYS A 76 -7.40 -4.47 10.04
CA CYS A 76 -6.48 -5.13 9.12
C CYS A 76 -6.60 -6.65 9.21
N THR A 77 -6.63 -7.31 8.06
CA THR A 77 -6.64 -8.78 7.97
C THR A 77 -5.26 -9.39 8.23
N ALA A 78 -4.19 -8.62 8.00
CA ALA A 78 -2.83 -8.98 8.36
C ALA A 78 -2.47 -8.64 9.82
N ASN A 79 -3.44 -8.21 10.62
CA ASN A 79 -3.25 -8.03 12.05
C ASN A 79 -2.62 -9.31 12.65
N ARG A 80 -1.54 -9.16 13.42
CA ARG A 80 -0.77 -10.29 13.97
C ARG A 80 -1.60 -11.29 14.79
N TYR A 81 -2.76 -10.87 15.29
CA TYR A 81 -3.71 -11.70 16.06
C TYR A 81 -4.90 -12.19 15.24
N ALA A 82 -5.10 -11.69 14.01
CA ALA A 82 -6.25 -12.04 13.16
C ALA A 82 -5.86 -12.62 11.79
N GLU A 83 -4.56 -12.70 11.47
CA GLU A 83 -4.06 -13.30 10.22
C GLU A 83 -4.39 -14.80 10.17
N LYS A 84 -5.14 -15.19 9.13
CA LYS A 84 -5.62 -16.57 8.94
C LYS A 84 -4.85 -17.32 7.86
N ARG A 85 -4.08 -16.61 7.03
CA ARG A 85 -3.34 -17.22 5.93
C ARG A 85 -2.18 -18.05 6.47
N PRO A 86 -1.92 -19.25 5.94
CA PRO A 86 -0.70 -20.01 6.22
C PRO A 86 0.53 -19.13 5.98
N TYR A 87 1.55 -19.27 6.81
CA TYR A 87 2.77 -18.49 6.64
C TYR A 87 3.41 -18.79 5.28
N ARG A 88 3.74 -17.72 4.56
CA ARG A 88 4.44 -17.77 3.28
C ARG A 88 5.44 -16.61 3.21
N LYS A 89 6.61 -16.93 2.69
CA LYS A 89 7.68 -16.00 2.38
C LYS A 89 8.16 -16.36 0.98
N MET A 90 8.34 -15.36 0.14
CA MET A 90 8.75 -15.53 -1.25
C MET A 90 10.20 -16.02 -1.32
N ASP A 91 10.43 -17.03 -2.15
CA ASP A 91 11.77 -17.50 -2.45
C ASP A 91 12.53 -16.46 -3.30
N ASP A 92 13.85 -16.38 -3.12
CA ASP A 92 14.70 -15.40 -3.83
C ASP A 92 14.63 -15.60 -5.35
N GLU A 93 14.73 -16.85 -5.80
CA GLU A 93 14.66 -17.20 -7.23
C GLU A 93 13.35 -16.74 -7.87
N LEU A 94 12.24 -16.94 -7.16
CA LEU A 94 10.92 -16.49 -7.61
C LEU A 94 10.86 -14.96 -7.68
N PHE A 95 11.35 -14.25 -6.67
CA PHE A 95 11.39 -12.79 -6.67
C PHE A 95 12.18 -12.26 -7.88
N TYR A 96 13.41 -12.73 -8.08
CA TYR A 96 14.25 -12.27 -9.19
C TYR A 96 13.63 -12.60 -10.54
N SER A 97 13.09 -13.82 -10.70
CA SER A 97 12.38 -14.24 -11.90
C SER A 97 11.19 -13.33 -12.25
N ILE A 98 10.41 -12.88 -11.24
CA ILE A 98 9.29 -11.96 -11.46
C ILE A 98 9.79 -10.60 -11.95
N ILE A 99 10.82 -10.04 -11.31
CA ILE A 99 11.36 -8.73 -11.70
C ILE A 99 12.00 -8.78 -13.10
N ASP A 100 12.72 -9.86 -13.43
CA ASP A 100 13.27 -10.07 -14.77
C ASP A 100 12.17 -10.16 -15.84
N GLN A 101 11.07 -10.89 -15.55
CA GLN A 101 9.91 -10.95 -16.45
C GLN A 101 9.24 -9.59 -16.65
N LEU A 102 9.12 -8.77 -15.60
CA LEU A 102 8.59 -7.41 -15.73
C LEU A 102 9.50 -6.53 -16.61
N ALA A 103 10.83 -6.69 -16.48
CA ALA A 103 11.79 -5.95 -17.28
C ALA A 103 11.74 -6.38 -18.76
N GLU A 104 11.69 -7.69 -19.03
CA GLU A 104 11.53 -8.24 -20.38
C GLU A 104 10.21 -7.80 -21.03
N TRP A 105 9.13 -7.74 -20.24
CA TRP A 105 7.84 -7.24 -20.70
C TRP A 105 7.83 -5.72 -20.97
N GLY A 106 8.88 -4.99 -20.56
CA GLY A 106 8.95 -3.55 -20.73
C GLY A 106 8.00 -2.79 -19.80
N TYR A 107 7.74 -3.32 -18.60
CA TYR A 107 6.84 -2.71 -17.63
C TYR A 107 7.37 -1.35 -17.14
N LYS A 108 6.50 -0.32 -17.15
CA LYS A 108 6.82 1.06 -16.71
C LYS A 108 5.76 1.64 -15.76
N GLY A 109 4.95 0.79 -15.15
CA GLY A 109 3.91 1.21 -14.22
C GLY A 109 4.42 1.44 -12.81
N HIS A 110 3.53 1.27 -11.84
CA HIS A 110 3.86 1.37 -10.42
C HIS A 110 4.23 -0.01 -9.85
N LEU A 111 5.36 -0.09 -9.17
CA LEU A 111 5.80 -1.29 -8.48
C LEU A 111 5.78 -1.08 -6.97
N THR A 112 5.21 -2.04 -6.24
CA THR A 112 5.27 -2.07 -4.78
C THR A 112 5.76 -3.40 -4.27
N LEU A 113 6.58 -3.37 -3.21
CA LEU A 113 7.01 -4.57 -2.48
C LEU A 113 6.21 -4.74 -1.17
N TYR A 114 4.90 -4.53 -1.26
CA TYR A 114 3.97 -4.77 -0.18
C TYR A 114 2.63 -5.28 -0.73
N GLY A 115 1.89 -6.00 0.10
CA GLY A 115 0.52 -6.40 -0.17
C GLY A 115 -0.31 -6.16 1.07
N ASN A 116 -0.52 -7.21 1.85
CA ASN A 116 -1.17 -7.13 3.15
C ASN A 116 -0.20 -7.62 4.21
N ASN A 117 0.85 -6.84 4.44
CA ASN A 117 1.99 -7.22 5.26
C ASN A 117 2.75 -5.99 5.81
N GLU A 118 3.82 -6.24 6.56
CA GLU A 118 4.86 -5.25 6.86
C GLU A 118 6.14 -5.59 6.08
N PRO A 119 6.54 -4.77 5.08
CA PRO A 119 7.72 -5.04 4.24
C PRO A 119 9.01 -5.26 5.03
N TRP A 120 9.20 -4.52 6.13
CA TRP A 120 10.41 -4.60 6.95
C TRP A 120 10.53 -5.87 7.81
N LEU A 121 9.53 -6.77 7.76
CA LEU A 121 9.70 -8.13 8.29
C LEU A 121 10.51 -9.01 7.35
N ASP A 122 10.62 -8.67 6.07
CA ASP A 122 11.58 -9.29 5.18
C ASP A 122 12.91 -8.55 5.24
N LYS A 123 13.93 -9.19 5.83
CA LYS A 123 15.27 -8.61 5.96
C LYS A 123 15.94 -8.32 4.61
N ARG A 124 15.43 -8.91 3.52
CA ARG A 124 15.93 -8.73 2.14
C ARG A 124 15.38 -7.48 1.46
N ILE A 125 14.44 -6.76 2.10
CA ILE A 125 13.64 -5.72 1.44
C ILE A 125 14.48 -4.61 0.78
N VAL A 126 15.62 -4.24 1.35
CA VAL A 126 16.51 -3.22 0.76
C VAL A 126 17.17 -3.73 -0.53
N GLU A 127 17.75 -4.94 -0.50
CA GLU A 127 18.36 -5.55 -1.70
C GLU A 127 17.32 -5.80 -2.79
N PHE A 128 16.10 -6.17 -2.42
CA PHE A 128 14.99 -6.31 -3.35
C PHE A 128 14.63 -4.98 -4.04
N HIS A 129 14.54 -3.87 -3.30
CA HIS A 129 14.29 -2.56 -3.92
C HIS A 129 15.45 -2.11 -4.80
N LYS A 130 16.69 -2.38 -4.40
CA LYS A 130 17.89 -2.12 -5.22
C LYS A 130 17.82 -2.86 -6.55
N TYR A 131 17.50 -4.15 -6.53
CA TYR A 131 17.34 -4.95 -7.74
C TYR A 131 16.19 -4.45 -8.62
N CYS A 132 15.05 -4.11 -8.02
CA CYS A 132 13.94 -3.48 -8.76
C CYS A 132 14.38 -2.19 -9.46
N ARG A 133 15.09 -1.29 -8.78
CA ARG A 133 15.55 -0.04 -9.38
C ARG A 133 16.55 -0.26 -10.53
N GLU A 134 17.43 -1.25 -10.39
CA GLU A 134 18.39 -1.62 -11.45
C GLU A 134 17.68 -2.15 -12.71
N LYS A 135 16.72 -3.06 -12.54
CA LYS A 135 16.02 -3.72 -13.66
C LYS A 135 14.89 -2.91 -14.25
N LEU A 136 14.26 -2.06 -13.44
CA LEU A 136 13.06 -1.30 -13.80
C LEU A 136 13.29 0.21 -13.54
N PRO A 137 14.27 0.84 -14.21
CA PRO A 137 14.65 2.23 -13.93
C PRO A 137 13.51 3.23 -14.21
N ASP A 138 12.64 2.92 -15.17
CA ASP A 138 11.51 3.74 -15.60
C ASP A 138 10.23 3.50 -14.77
N CYS A 139 10.20 2.50 -13.89
CA CYS A 139 9.05 2.25 -13.03
C CYS A 139 8.98 3.25 -11.88
N TYR A 140 7.75 3.58 -11.48
CA TYR A 140 7.50 4.30 -10.24
C TYR A 140 7.46 3.30 -9.07
N ILE A 141 8.52 3.25 -8.28
CA ILE A 141 8.66 2.31 -7.17
C ILE A 141 8.25 3.03 -5.88
N PHE A 142 7.23 2.52 -5.19
CA PHE A 142 6.84 3.06 -3.90
C PHE A 142 6.63 1.99 -2.83
N MET A 143 6.99 2.35 -1.60
CA MET A 143 6.87 1.48 -0.44
C MET A 143 5.96 2.11 0.62
N SER A 144 5.09 1.29 1.21
CA SER A 144 4.25 1.65 2.34
C SER A 144 4.56 0.74 3.53
N THR A 145 4.80 1.32 4.70
CA THR A 145 5.16 0.60 5.94
C THR A 145 4.41 1.17 7.14
N ASN A 146 4.23 0.38 8.20
CA ASN A 146 3.71 0.87 9.48
C ASN A 146 4.76 1.64 10.32
N GLY A 147 6.04 1.61 9.90
CA GLY A 147 7.11 2.37 10.52
C GLY A 147 7.62 1.85 11.87
N LEU A 148 7.02 0.82 12.47
CA LEU A 148 7.40 0.34 13.81
C LEU A 148 8.82 -0.24 13.88
N LEU A 149 9.34 -0.73 12.74
CA LEU A 149 10.69 -1.29 12.63
C LEU A 149 11.71 -0.29 12.10
N LEU A 150 11.31 0.92 11.77
CA LEU A 150 12.17 1.93 11.15
C LEU A 150 12.99 2.71 12.17
N ASN A 151 14.15 3.14 11.71
CA ASN A 151 14.97 4.22 12.23
C ASN A 151 15.52 5.03 11.05
N VAL A 152 16.27 6.10 11.31
CA VAL A 152 16.83 6.97 10.27
C VAL A 152 17.69 6.18 9.28
N ASP A 153 18.59 5.30 9.77
CA ASP A 153 19.49 4.51 8.93
C ASP A 153 18.72 3.59 7.96
N LYS A 154 17.67 2.92 8.44
CA LYS A 154 16.81 2.07 7.59
C LYS A 154 16.11 2.89 6.52
N VAL A 155 15.59 4.06 6.86
CA VAL A 155 15.02 4.96 5.86
C VAL A 155 16.08 5.34 4.83
N LYS A 156 17.25 5.82 5.26
CA LYS A 156 18.36 6.18 4.35
C LYS A 156 18.82 5.00 3.48
N SER A 157 18.72 3.78 3.97
CA SER A 157 19.12 2.59 3.20
C SER A 157 18.21 2.27 2.01
N VAL A 158 16.94 2.72 2.02
CA VAL A 158 15.96 2.38 0.97
C VAL A 158 15.60 3.55 0.05
N ILE A 159 15.68 4.79 0.53
CA ILE A 159 15.31 5.99 -0.26
C ILE A 159 16.05 6.14 -1.61
N PRO A 160 17.28 5.63 -1.82
CA PRO A 160 17.91 5.72 -3.16
C PRO A 160 17.21 4.88 -4.22
N TYR A 161 16.34 3.94 -3.82
CA TYR A 161 15.76 2.95 -4.71
C TYR A 161 14.26 3.14 -4.94
N VAL A 162 13.61 4.04 -4.20
CA VAL A 162 12.16 4.29 -4.27
C VAL A 162 11.88 5.75 -4.61
N ASP A 163 10.82 5.98 -5.37
CA ASP A 163 10.32 7.32 -5.69
C ASP A 163 9.48 7.89 -4.53
N GLN A 164 8.81 7.01 -3.77
CA GLN A 164 8.00 7.40 -2.62
C GLN A 164 8.09 6.38 -1.49
N LEU A 165 8.21 6.91 -0.27
CA LEU A 165 8.15 6.15 0.97
C LEU A 165 7.01 6.68 1.85
N ILE A 166 6.01 5.86 2.10
CA ILE A 166 4.89 6.18 2.99
C ILE A 166 5.08 5.48 4.33
N ILE A 167 5.20 6.28 5.40
CA ILE A 167 5.25 5.80 6.78
C ILE A 167 3.87 6.04 7.42
N ASN A 168 3.11 4.97 7.63
CA ASN A 168 1.79 5.01 8.24
C ASN A 168 1.90 4.88 9.77
N ASN A 169 1.77 5.99 10.47
CA ASN A 169 1.70 6.04 11.92
C ASN A 169 0.29 5.67 12.42
N TYR A 170 0.08 4.37 12.70
CA TYR A 170 -1.14 3.87 13.31
C TYR A 170 -1.11 4.08 14.83
N CYS A 171 -1.98 4.94 15.36
CA CYS A 171 -2.09 5.21 16.80
C CYS A 171 -3.55 5.48 17.23
N GLU A 172 -3.78 5.69 18.53
CA GLU A 172 -5.10 5.99 19.10
C GLU A 172 -5.22 7.41 19.68
N ASP A 173 -4.09 8.09 19.86
CA ASP A 173 -3.96 9.39 20.53
C ASP A 173 -3.51 10.51 19.59
N MET A 174 -3.40 10.22 18.28
CA MET A 174 -2.98 11.17 17.24
C MET A 174 -1.55 11.69 17.43
N LYS A 175 -0.68 10.88 18.03
CA LYS A 175 0.75 11.20 18.21
C LYS A 175 1.61 10.27 17.36
N LEU A 176 2.74 10.80 16.87
CA LEU A 176 3.74 9.97 16.24
C LEU A 176 4.36 9.03 17.28
N HIS A 177 4.58 7.77 16.89
CA HIS A 177 5.43 6.87 17.65
C HIS A 177 6.82 7.47 17.79
N LYS A 178 7.50 7.23 18.91
CA LYS A 178 8.78 7.87 19.23
C LYS A 178 9.81 7.75 18.10
N ASN A 179 9.98 6.54 17.56
CA ASN A 179 10.91 6.30 16.46
C ASN A 179 10.50 7.02 15.16
N ILE A 180 9.19 7.13 14.89
CA ILE A 180 8.68 7.85 13.71
C ILE A 180 8.86 9.36 13.88
N GLN A 181 8.68 9.88 15.10
CA GLN A 181 8.98 11.28 15.43
C GLN A 181 10.46 11.59 15.19
N GLU A 182 11.37 10.73 15.67
CA GLU A 182 12.82 10.87 15.44
C GLU A 182 13.17 10.90 13.94
N ILE A 183 12.57 10.02 13.14
CA ILE A 183 12.76 10.01 11.68
C ILE A 183 12.21 11.29 11.05
N TYR A 184 11.01 11.73 11.46
CA TYR A 184 10.39 12.95 10.94
C TYR A 184 11.25 14.17 11.23
N ASP A 185 11.69 14.34 12.48
CA ASP A 185 12.51 15.48 12.89
C ASP A 185 13.86 15.49 12.16
N TYR A 186 14.51 14.33 12.03
CA TYR A 186 15.75 14.22 11.26
C TYR A 186 15.52 14.61 9.79
N ALA A 187 14.49 14.07 9.14
CA ALA A 187 14.22 14.33 7.73
C ALA A 187 13.83 15.78 7.45
N ARG A 188 13.12 16.44 8.38
CA ARG A 188 12.82 17.87 8.30
C ARG A 188 14.06 18.75 8.50
N ALA A 189 15.03 18.31 9.30
CA ALA A 189 16.28 19.02 9.52
C ALA A 189 17.29 18.85 8.37
N HIS A 190 17.20 17.77 7.60
CA HIS A 190 18.13 17.39 6.52
C HIS A 190 17.38 17.16 5.19
N GLU A 191 16.53 18.11 4.77
CA GLU A 191 15.66 17.91 3.58
C GLU A 191 16.44 17.58 2.30
N ASP A 192 17.69 18.03 2.19
CA ASP A 192 18.59 17.77 1.07
C ASP A 192 18.91 16.27 0.90
N GLU A 193 19.11 15.55 2.02
CA GLU A 193 19.33 14.09 2.02
C GLU A 193 18.12 13.31 1.48
N PHE A 194 16.92 13.89 1.52
CA PHE A 194 15.66 13.27 1.08
C PHE A 194 15.14 13.87 -0.23
N SER A 195 15.91 14.70 -0.92
CA SER A 195 15.46 15.45 -2.11
C SER A 195 15.02 14.55 -3.29
N SER A 196 15.56 13.32 -3.37
CA SER A 196 15.24 12.36 -4.44
C SER A 196 14.00 11.50 -4.17
N VAL A 197 13.34 11.64 -3.02
CA VAL A 197 12.21 10.79 -2.62
C VAL A 197 11.04 11.62 -2.11
N ASP A 198 9.82 11.19 -2.38
CA ASP A 198 8.63 11.69 -1.68
C ASP A 198 8.43 10.90 -0.38
N LEU A 199 8.94 11.45 0.73
CA LEU A 199 8.80 10.88 2.06
C LEU A 199 7.52 11.40 2.74
N LEU A 200 6.52 10.54 2.87
CA LEU A 200 5.20 10.89 3.39
C LEU A 200 4.91 10.20 4.73
N PHE A 201 4.72 11.00 5.77
CA PHE A 201 4.24 10.54 7.07
C PHE A 201 2.72 10.66 7.12
N GLN A 202 2.01 9.56 7.35
CA GLN A 202 0.56 9.54 7.46
C GLN A 202 0.10 9.23 8.88
N MET A 203 -0.72 10.12 9.44
CA MET A 203 -1.40 9.88 10.70
C MET A 203 -2.65 9.02 10.46
N ARG A 204 -2.75 7.87 11.14
CA ARG A 204 -3.80 6.88 10.91
C ARG A 204 -4.39 6.40 12.23
N TYR A 205 -5.71 6.34 12.34
CA TYR A 205 -6.38 5.84 13.54
C TYR A 205 -6.39 4.30 13.55
N ALA A 206 -5.71 3.69 14.52
CA ALA A 206 -5.50 2.23 14.58
C ALA A 206 -6.81 1.42 14.74
N LYS A 207 -7.83 2.05 15.36
CA LYS A 207 -9.17 1.48 15.58
C LYS A 207 -10.20 1.92 14.55
N ALA A 208 -9.77 2.49 13.42
CA ALA A 208 -10.70 2.88 12.35
C ALA A 208 -11.52 1.69 11.85
N VAL A 209 -12.71 1.95 11.34
CA VAL A 209 -13.52 0.98 10.58
C VAL A 209 -13.44 1.38 9.10
N LEU A 210 -12.85 0.52 8.27
CA LEU A 210 -12.57 0.82 6.85
C LEU A 210 -13.48 0.01 5.90
N THR A 211 -12.99 -0.42 4.74
CA THR A 211 -13.68 -1.42 3.90
C THR A 211 -13.70 -2.76 4.62
N ASN A 212 -14.64 -3.64 4.28
CA ASN A 212 -14.73 -4.96 4.91
C ASN A 212 -13.76 -5.98 4.30
N ARG A 213 -12.93 -5.59 3.32
CA ARG A 213 -11.97 -6.47 2.61
C ARG A 213 -12.63 -7.76 2.11
N ALA A 214 -13.72 -7.63 1.34
CA ALA A 214 -14.55 -8.75 0.89
C ALA A 214 -15.10 -9.65 2.03
N GLY A 215 -15.15 -9.12 3.25
CA GLY A 215 -15.64 -9.79 4.45
C GLY A 215 -14.58 -10.35 5.38
N SER A 216 -13.30 -10.19 5.05
CA SER A 216 -12.21 -10.67 5.88
C SER A 216 -11.84 -9.69 7.02
N ALA A 217 -12.23 -8.41 6.94
CA ALA A 217 -11.87 -7.41 7.95
C ALA A 217 -12.40 -7.77 9.35
N PRO A 218 -11.56 -7.82 10.40
CA PRO A 218 -11.96 -8.29 11.73
C PRO A 218 -13.06 -7.44 12.39
N ASN A 219 -13.00 -6.12 12.19
CA ASN A 219 -13.91 -5.17 12.83
C ASN A 219 -15.07 -4.69 11.94
N LYS A 220 -15.24 -5.28 10.74
CA LYS A 220 -16.35 -4.94 9.83
C LYS A 220 -16.92 -6.18 9.18
N LYS A 221 -18.03 -6.66 9.74
CA LYS A 221 -18.77 -7.83 9.25
C LYS A 221 -19.30 -7.60 7.84
N ASN A 222 -19.49 -8.70 7.12
CA ASN A 222 -20.17 -8.69 5.84
C ASN A 222 -21.59 -8.14 5.97
N SER A 223 -21.89 -7.13 5.15
CA SER A 223 -23.26 -6.69 4.93
C SER A 223 -23.86 -7.51 3.79
N THR A 224 -25.12 -7.89 3.91
CA THR A 224 -25.92 -8.45 2.80
C THR A 224 -26.18 -7.45 1.66
N LYS A 225 -25.71 -6.20 1.81
CA LYS A 225 -25.88 -5.13 0.84
C LYS A 225 -25.07 -5.39 -0.43
N VAL A 226 -25.77 -5.63 -1.53
CA VAL A 226 -25.18 -5.70 -2.87
C VAL A 226 -24.79 -4.28 -3.32
N LEU A 227 -23.52 -4.08 -3.65
CA LEU A 227 -23.03 -2.86 -4.27
C LEU A 227 -23.19 -2.99 -5.79
N LYS A 228 -23.82 -1.99 -6.44
CA LYS A 228 -24.00 -1.93 -7.90
C LYS A 228 -22.95 -1.06 -8.59
N GLU A 229 -21.96 -0.61 -7.85
CA GLU A 229 -20.83 0.17 -8.38
C GLU A 229 -19.80 -0.78 -8.98
N THR A 230 -19.14 -0.36 -10.06
CA THR A 230 -18.03 -1.12 -10.63
C THR A 230 -16.82 -1.11 -9.69
N CYS A 231 -15.89 -2.05 -9.88
CA CYS A 231 -14.56 -2.03 -9.24
C CYS A 231 -13.48 -1.82 -10.30
N LEU A 232 -12.51 -0.94 -10.04
CA LEU A 232 -11.43 -0.63 -11.00
C LEU A 232 -10.25 -1.61 -10.86
N MET A 233 -10.02 -2.12 -9.65
CA MET A 233 -8.82 -2.87 -9.29
C MET A 233 -8.53 -4.08 -10.19
N PRO A 234 -9.53 -4.87 -10.65
CA PRO A 234 -9.27 -5.98 -11.58
C PRO A 234 -8.70 -5.57 -12.95
N TYR A 235 -8.78 -4.29 -13.30
CA TYR A 235 -8.33 -3.72 -14.58
C TYR A 235 -7.03 -2.93 -14.46
N THR A 236 -6.60 -2.62 -13.23
CA THR A 236 -5.46 -1.74 -12.97
C THR A 236 -4.37 -2.38 -12.13
N ASP A 237 -4.70 -3.37 -11.31
CA ASP A 237 -3.80 -3.91 -10.29
C ASP A 237 -3.59 -5.40 -10.49
N VAL A 238 -2.33 -5.81 -10.40
CA VAL A 238 -1.94 -7.22 -10.23
C VAL A 238 -1.31 -7.37 -8.86
N PHE A 239 -1.77 -8.37 -8.10
CA PHE A 239 -1.17 -8.78 -6.84
C PHE A 239 -0.47 -10.11 -7.03
N ILE A 240 0.82 -10.19 -6.71
CA ILE A 240 1.59 -11.42 -6.73
C ILE A 240 1.90 -11.79 -5.28
N PHE A 241 1.36 -12.93 -4.84
CA PHE A 241 1.49 -13.43 -3.48
C PHE A 241 2.83 -14.15 -3.28
N PRO A 242 3.25 -14.43 -2.03
CA PRO A 242 4.59 -14.98 -1.79
C PRO A 242 4.83 -16.37 -2.40
N ASP A 243 3.77 -17.08 -2.82
CA ASP A 243 3.85 -18.37 -3.52
C ASP A 243 3.73 -18.24 -5.04
N GLY A 244 3.84 -17.03 -5.59
CA GLY A 244 3.81 -16.74 -7.03
C GLY A 244 2.41 -16.70 -7.64
N ARG A 245 1.35 -16.99 -6.87
CA ARG A 245 -0.02 -16.86 -7.36
C ARG A 245 -0.36 -15.40 -7.61
N MET A 246 -1.07 -15.16 -8.71
CA MET A 246 -1.58 -13.85 -9.08
C MET A 246 -3.03 -13.68 -8.64
N GLY A 247 -3.36 -12.49 -8.14
CA GLY A 247 -4.71 -12.06 -7.79
C GLY A 247 -5.08 -10.74 -8.46
N LEU A 248 -6.33 -10.63 -8.88
CA LEU A 248 -6.93 -9.40 -9.43
C LEU A 248 -7.29 -8.37 -8.34
N CYS A 249 -7.07 -8.72 -7.07
CA CYS A 249 -7.46 -7.96 -5.89
C CYS A 249 -6.64 -8.44 -4.69
N CYS A 250 -6.39 -7.53 -3.74
CA CYS A 250 -5.70 -7.82 -2.47
C CYS A 250 -6.55 -8.51 -1.39
N CYS A 251 -7.84 -8.77 -1.64
CA CYS A 251 -8.80 -9.27 -0.64
C CYS A 251 -9.18 -10.72 -0.88
#